data_AF-A0A958N913-F1
#
_entry.id   AF-A0A958N913-F1
#
_cell.length_a   1.000
_cell.length_b   1.000
_cell.length_c   1.000
_cell.angle_alpha   90.00
_cell.angle_beta   90.00
_cell.angle_gamma   90.00
#
_symmetry.space_group_name_H-M   'P 1'
#
loop_
_entity.id
_entity.type
_entity.pdbx_description
1 polymer ?
#
loop_
_entity_poly.entity_id
_entity_poly.type
_entity_poly.pdbx_seq_one_letter_code
_entity_poly.pdbx_strand_id
1 'polypeptide(L)'
;MPISIKLKNYELKPLPTGVFGLDGGAMFGTVPKVLWERTNPADPLNRIELEARGLLLKSPNRNVVIDTGNGSDFVAKYGEKLGSKFAQIYNITNKSPSVINAVAKWGLRPDQI
;
A
#
# COMPACT_ATOMS: atom_id res chain seq x y z
N MET A 1 -8.78 15.51 8.86
CA MET A 1 -8.27 14.54 9.85
C MET A 1 -8.30 13.15 9.24
N PRO A 2 -7.35 12.26 9.53
CA PRO A 2 -7.43 10.88 9.05
C PRO A 2 -8.67 10.20 9.67
N ILE A 3 -9.29 9.30 8.92
CA ILE A 3 -10.44 8.52 9.37
C ILE A 3 -10.01 7.65 10.57
N SER A 4 -10.78 7.68 11.66
CA SER A 4 -10.61 6.80 12.82
C SER A 4 -11.97 6.22 13.19
N ILE A 5 -12.04 4.89 13.32
CA ILE A 5 -13.27 4.17 13.65
C ILE A 5 -13.08 3.49 15.01
N LYS A 6 -14.04 3.67 15.92
CA LYS A 6 -14.03 2.94 17.21
C LYS A 6 -14.87 1.68 17.09
N LEU A 7 -14.28 0.53 17.43
CA LEU A 7 -14.97 -0.75 17.52
C LEU A 7 -14.66 -1.39 18.88
N LYS A 8 -15.62 -1.31 19.80
CA LYS A 8 -15.42 -1.71 21.22
C LYS A 8 -14.14 -1.06 21.79
N ASN A 9 -13.15 -1.87 22.15
CA ASN A 9 -11.90 -1.45 22.79
C ASN A 9 -10.79 -1.13 21.77
N TYR A 10 -11.10 -1.16 20.47
CA TYR A 10 -10.15 -0.87 19.40
C TYR A 10 -10.44 0.47 18.74
N GLU A 11 -9.38 1.23 18.53
CA GLU A 11 -9.35 2.36 17.60
C GLU A 11 -8.69 1.89 16.29
N LEU A 12 -9.44 1.94 15.19
CA LEU A 12 -9.03 1.46 13.86
C LEU A 12 -8.60 2.65 13.02
N LYS A 13 -7.40 2.58 12.43
CA LYS A 13 -6.82 3.66 11.63
C LYS A 13 -6.25 3.12 10.32
N PRO A 14 -6.55 3.74 9.17
CA PRO A 14 -5.94 3.32 7.91
C PRO A 14 -4.45 3.64 7.91
N LEU A 15 -3.66 2.73 7.35
CA LEU A 15 -2.24 2.90 7.14
C LEU A 15 -1.95 2.87 5.63
N PRO A 16 -1.75 4.02 4.97
CA PRO A 16 -1.19 4.04 3.62
C PRO A 16 0.21 3.41 3.64
N THR A 17 0.42 2.33 2.88
CA THR A 17 1.62 1.48 2.97
C THR A 17 2.35 1.26 1.65
N GLY A 18 1.92 1.94 0.58
CA GLY A 18 2.62 1.95 -0.69
C GLY A 18 1.71 2.31 -1.85
N VAL A 19 2.24 3.07 -2.81
CA VAL A 19 1.59 3.32 -4.10
C VAL A 19 2.32 2.50 -5.16
N PHE A 20 1.56 1.86 -6.04
CA PHE A 20 2.07 0.95 -7.06
C PHE A 20 1.12 0.87 -8.25
N GLY A 21 1.60 0.31 -9.35
CA GLY A 21 0.86 0.08 -10.57
C GLY A 21 0.66 -1.40 -10.85
N LEU A 22 -0.56 -1.77 -11.25
CA LEU A 22 -0.89 -3.08 -11.82
C LEU A 22 -1.61 -2.91 -13.15
N ASP A 23 -1.51 -3.91 -14.03
CA ASP A 23 -2.24 -3.92 -15.29
C ASP A 23 -3.75 -3.76 -15.04
N GLY A 24 -4.35 -2.73 -15.64
CA GLY A 24 -5.76 -2.40 -15.45
C GLY A 24 -6.68 -3.51 -15.96
N GLY A 25 -6.31 -4.16 -17.07
CA GLY A 25 -7.08 -5.29 -17.61
C GLY A 25 -7.13 -6.46 -16.63
N ALA A 26 -6.02 -6.80 -16.00
CA ALA A 26 -5.95 -7.83 -14.97
C ALA A 26 -6.79 -7.48 -13.73
N MET A 27 -6.81 -6.21 -13.33
CA MET A 27 -7.56 -5.75 -12.16
C MET A 27 -9.08 -5.68 -12.40
N PHE A 28 -9.49 -5.38 -13.63
CA PHE A 28 -10.90 -5.22 -14.00
C PHE A 28 -11.48 -6.43 -14.75
N GLY A 29 -10.66 -7.44 -15.07
CA GLY A 29 -11.06 -8.69 -15.69
C GLY A 29 -11.75 -8.49 -17.03
N THR A 30 -12.99 -8.97 -17.14
CA THR A 30 -13.78 -8.89 -18.38
C THR A 30 -14.36 -7.50 -18.66
N VAL A 31 -14.23 -6.53 -17.74
CA VAL A 31 -14.77 -5.19 -17.93
C VAL A 31 -13.96 -4.47 -19.03
N PRO A 32 -14.60 -3.94 -20.09
CA PRO A 32 -13.91 -3.24 -21.17
C PRO A 32 -13.13 -2.02 -20.70
N LYS A 33 -11.93 -1.82 -21.26
CA LYS A 33 -11.04 -0.69 -20.96
C LYS A 33 -11.71 0.68 -21.05
N VAL A 34 -12.52 0.90 -22.08
CA VAL A 34 -13.26 2.15 -22.30
C VAL A 34 -14.21 2.53 -21.15
N LEU A 35 -14.57 1.58 -20.28
CA LEU A 35 -15.39 1.82 -19.10
C LEU A 35 -14.53 2.11 -17.88
N TRP A 36 -13.59 1.22 -17.52
CA TRP A 36 -12.82 1.37 -16.29
C TRP A 36 -11.75 2.47 -16.36
N GLU A 37 -11.22 2.78 -17.54
CA GLU A 37 -10.18 3.81 -17.71
C GLU A 37 -10.70 5.22 -17.39
N ARG A 38 -12.03 5.41 -17.40
CA ARG A 38 -12.67 6.69 -17.04
C ARG A 38 -12.45 7.07 -15.57
N THR A 39 -12.44 6.08 -14.68
CA THR A 39 -12.24 6.28 -13.24
C THR A 39 -10.84 5.92 -12.77
N ASN A 40 -10.16 5.04 -13.53
CA ASN A 40 -8.85 4.50 -13.21
C ASN A 40 -7.95 4.66 -14.44
N PRO A 41 -7.48 5.88 -14.74
CA PRO A 41 -6.67 6.14 -15.92
C PRO A 41 -5.39 5.30 -15.88
N ALA A 42 -5.10 4.63 -16.99
CA ALA A 42 -3.91 3.80 -17.11
C ALA A 42 -2.73 4.59 -17.67
N ASP A 43 -1.52 4.19 -17.28
CA ASP A 43 -0.28 4.69 -17.88
C ASP A 43 -0.01 4.03 -19.26
N PRO A 44 1.08 4.41 -19.97
CA PRO A 44 1.42 3.82 -21.27
C PRO A 44 1.69 2.31 -21.27
N LEU A 45 1.94 1.71 -20.10
CA LEU A 45 2.10 0.26 -19.92
C LEU A 45 0.80 -0.41 -19.47
N ASN A 46 -0.33 0.29 -19.60
CA ASN A 46 -1.67 -0.14 -19.20
C ASN A 46 -1.83 -0.35 -17.69
N ARG A 47 -1.00 0.27 -16.85
CA ARG A 47 -1.08 0.13 -15.40
C ARG A 47 -1.96 1.21 -14.79
N ILE A 48 -2.82 0.82 -13.85
CA ILE A 48 -3.59 1.74 -13.02
C ILE A 48 -2.86 1.98 -11.69
N GLU A 49 -2.91 3.20 -11.17
CA GLU A 49 -2.37 3.51 -9.85
C GLU A 49 -3.25 2.93 -8.74
N LEU A 50 -2.63 2.23 -7.80
CA LEU A 50 -3.25 1.61 -6.63
C LEU A 50 -2.49 2.02 -5.37
N GLU A 51 -3.19 2.09 -4.25
CA GLU A 51 -2.57 2.28 -2.93
C GLU A 51 -2.85 1.07 -2.03
N ALA A 52 -1.80 0.41 -1.57
CA ALA A 52 -1.88 -0.60 -0.53
C ALA A 52 -2.19 0.08 0.81
N ARG A 53 -3.26 -0.35 1.46
CA ARG A 53 -3.68 0.19 2.77
C ARG A 53 -3.79 -0.94 3.78
N GLY A 54 -2.93 -0.90 4.78
CA GLY A 54 -3.08 -1.70 5.99
C GLY A 54 -4.04 -1.04 6.98
N LEU A 55 -4.26 -1.71 8.10
CA LEU A 55 -5.11 -1.23 9.18
C LEU A 55 -4.39 -1.36 10.53
N LEU A 56 -4.27 -0.25 11.26
CA LEU A 56 -3.82 -0.26 12.65
C LEU A 56 -5.03 -0.47 13.56
N LEU A 57 -4.98 -1.50 14.40
CA LEU A 57 -5.88 -1.73 15.52
C LEU A 57 -5.14 -1.36 16.79
N LYS A 58 -5.53 -0.25 17.42
CA LYS A 58 -4.96 0.20 18.69
C LYS A 58 -5.91 -0.14 19.85
N SER A 59 -5.40 -0.85 20.84
CA SER A 59 -6.08 -1.12 22.11
C SER A 59 -5.18 -0.73 23.30
N PRO A 60 -5.68 -0.71 24.54
CA PRO A 60 -4.85 -0.40 25.71
C PRO A 60 -3.65 -1.35 25.89
N ASN A 61 -3.78 -2.61 25.49
CA ASN A 61 -2.81 -3.66 25.81
C ASN A 61 -1.99 -4.12 24.60
N ARG A 62 -2.38 -3.72 23.38
CA ARG A 62 -1.79 -4.22 22.15
C ARG A 62 -2.10 -3.29 20.97
N ASN A 63 -1.11 -3.11 20.11
CA ASN A 63 -1.30 -2.61 18.75
C ASN A 63 -1.23 -3.80 17.79
N VAL A 64 -2.01 -3.79 16.72
CA VAL A 64 -1.92 -4.82 15.67
C VAL A 64 -1.97 -4.11 14.33
N VAL A 65 -1.08 -4.49 13.41
CA VAL A 65 -1.14 -4.05 12.02
C VAL A 65 -1.63 -5.21 11.16
N ILE A 66 -2.71 -4.97 10.41
CA ILE A 66 -3.20 -5.87 9.37
C ILE A 66 -2.60 -5.40 8.04
N ASP A 67 -1.89 -6.30 7.38
CA ASP A 67 -1.07 -6.10 6.17
C ASP A 67 0.07 -5.07 6.32
N THR A 68 1.16 -5.28 5.58
CA THR A 68 2.37 -4.45 5.64
C THR A 68 2.69 -3.73 4.33
N GLY A 69 1.80 -3.81 3.34
CA GLY A 69 1.94 -3.18 2.04
C GLY A 69 3.12 -3.70 1.22
N ASN A 70 3.71 -2.80 0.43
CA ASN A 70 4.66 -3.17 -0.62
C ASN A 70 6.10 -3.40 -0.11
N GLY A 71 6.42 -2.95 1.10
CA GLY A 71 7.79 -2.92 1.59
C GLY A 71 8.68 -1.95 0.80
N SER A 72 9.99 -2.00 1.09
CA SER A 72 11.00 -1.13 0.46
C SER A 72 12.32 -1.86 0.20
N ASP A 73 12.36 -3.17 0.40
CA ASP A 73 13.57 -3.98 0.48
C ASP A 73 13.77 -4.86 -0.78
N PHE A 74 13.11 -4.54 -1.90
CA PHE A 74 13.19 -5.33 -3.13
C PHE A 74 14.62 -5.58 -3.60
N VAL A 75 15.49 -4.56 -3.60
CA VAL A 75 16.90 -4.72 -3.97
C VAL A 75 17.66 -5.55 -2.94
N ALA A 76 17.42 -5.33 -1.65
CA ALA A 76 18.04 -6.12 -0.58
C ALA A 76 17.61 -7.60 -0.65
N LYS A 77 16.35 -7.87 -1.03
CA LYS A 77 15.74 -9.21 -1.07
C LYS A 77 16.04 -9.97 -2.35
N TYR A 78 16.05 -9.29 -3.49
CA TYR A 78 16.14 -9.91 -4.83
C TYR A 78 17.41 -9.52 -5.60
N GLY A 79 18.28 -8.70 -5.02
CA GLY A 79 19.47 -8.16 -5.67
C GLY A 79 19.16 -7.02 -6.64
N GLU A 80 20.22 -6.35 -7.10
CA GLU A 80 20.14 -5.14 -7.93
C GLU A 80 19.32 -5.34 -9.21
N LYS A 81 19.60 -6.42 -9.95
CA LYS A 81 18.98 -6.65 -11.26
C LYS A 81 17.48 -6.95 -11.15
N LEU A 82 17.10 -7.87 -10.28
CA LEU A 82 15.71 -8.32 -10.18
C LEU A 82 14.87 -7.37 -9.32
N GLY A 83 15.43 -6.84 -8.23
CA GLY A 83 14.77 -5.86 -7.37
C GLY A 83 14.41 -4.58 -8.12
N SER A 84 15.37 -4.00 -8.86
CA SER A 84 15.11 -2.80 -9.68
C SER A 84 14.11 -3.08 -10.79
N LYS A 85 14.12 -4.28 -11.38
CA LYS A 85 13.12 -4.69 -12.37
C LYS A 85 11.71 -4.79 -11.76
N PHE A 86 11.56 -5.33 -10.55
CA PHE A 86 10.26 -5.37 -9.88
C PHE A 86 9.71 -3.99 -9.57
N ALA A 87 10.57 -3.08 -9.06
CA ALA A 87 10.15 -1.70 -8.82
C ALA A 87 9.65 -1.04 -10.11
N GLN A 88 10.34 -1.26 -11.24
CA GLN A 88 9.91 -0.75 -12.54
C GLN A 88 8.60 -1.37 -13.02
N ILE A 89 8.42 -2.70 -12.93
CA ILE A 89 7.20 -3.40 -13.36
C ILE A 89 5.99 -2.88 -12.60
N TYR A 90 6.11 -2.75 -11.28
CA TYR A 90 5.02 -2.35 -10.39
C TYR A 90 4.96 -0.83 -10.15
N ASN A 91 5.70 -0.02 -10.91
CA ASN A 91 5.74 1.43 -10.74
C ASN A 91 5.97 1.89 -9.28
N ILE A 92 6.78 1.15 -8.52
CA ILE A 92 7.05 1.47 -7.12
C ILE A 92 8.17 2.51 -7.07
N THR A 93 7.90 3.62 -6.40
CA THR A 93 8.88 4.69 -6.19
C THR A 93 9.22 4.84 -4.70
N ASN A 94 10.42 5.34 -4.41
CA ASN A 94 10.88 5.62 -3.05
C ASN A 94 10.13 6.76 -2.36
N LYS A 95 9.19 7.44 -3.04
CA LYS A 95 8.37 8.52 -2.49
C LYS A 95 7.03 8.03 -1.93
N SER A 96 6.74 6.74 -2.06
CA SER A 96 5.49 6.14 -1.60
C SER A 96 5.41 6.08 -0.07
N PRO A 97 4.20 6.12 0.51
CA PRO A 97 4.01 5.80 1.92
C PRO A 97 4.58 4.41 2.24
N SER A 98 5.06 4.22 3.46
CA SER A 98 5.50 2.90 3.96
C SER A 98 4.80 2.61 5.28
N VAL A 99 4.68 1.33 5.63
CA VAL A 99 4.10 0.92 6.92
C VAL A 99 4.82 1.58 8.10
N ILE A 100 6.14 1.69 8.05
CA ILE A 100 6.97 2.34 9.08
C ILE A 100 6.57 3.82 9.24
N ASN A 101 6.51 4.56 8.13
CA ASN A 101 6.14 5.98 8.17
C ASN A 101 4.68 6.17 8.57
N ALA A 102 3.79 5.24 8.20
CA ALA A 102 2.37 5.30 8.52
C ALA A 102 2.10 5.07 10.01
N VAL A 103 2.75 4.09 10.66
CA VAL A 103 2.61 3.88 12.11
C VAL A 103 3.27 5.00 12.92
N ALA A 104 4.38 5.57 12.43
CA ALA A 104 5.05 6.71 13.05
C ALA A 104 4.16 7.96 13.12
N LYS A 105 3.31 8.20 12.10
CA LYS A 105 2.29 9.27 12.12
C LYS A 105 1.29 9.12 13.28
N TRP A 106 1.16 7.92 13.84
CA TRP A 106 0.32 7.62 14.99
C TRP A 106 1.10 7.52 16.31
N GLY A 107 2.37 7.93 16.31
CA GLY A 107 3.25 7.91 17.48
C GLY A 107 3.72 6.52 17.88
N LEU A 108 3.69 5.55 16.97
CA LEU A 108 4.14 4.18 17.21
C LEU A 108 5.43 3.88 16.44
N ARG A 109 6.28 3.05 17.03
CA ARG A 109 7.44 2.44 16.38
C ARG A 109 7.16 0.99 15.98
N PRO A 110 7.90 0.41 15.03
CA PRO A 110 7.71 -0.99 14.62
C PRO A 110 7.83 -2.01 15.76
N ASP A 111 8.66 -1.77 16.77
CA ASP A 111 8.83 -2.64 17.95
C ASP A 111 7.63 -2.61 18.92
N GLN A 112 6.65 -1.75 18.68
CA GLN A 112 5.44 -1.59 19.49
C GLN A 112 4.19 -2.17 18.83
N ILE A 113 4.35 -2.80 17.66
CA ILE A 113 3.30 -3.46 16.88
C ILE A 113 3.24 -4.94 17.25
#